data_AF-A0A6J7IYX7-F1
#
_entry.id   AF-A0A6J7IYX7-F1
#
_cell.length_a   1.000
_cell.length_b   1.000
_cell.length_c   1.000
_cell.angle_alpha   90.00
_cell.angle_beta   90.00
_cell.angle_gamma   90.00
#
_symmetry.space_group_name_H-M   'P 1'
#
loop_
_entity.id
_entity.type
_entity.pdbx_description
1 polymer ?
#
loop_
_entity_poly.entity_id
_entity_poly.type
_entity_poly.pdbx_seq_one_letter_code
_entity_poly.pdbx_strand_id
1 'polypeptide(L)' 'MAPVIDELTGDERFFYSWASAWRGKVRPEELKRRIATDPHSPGEFRCNQVVRNLDEFYRAFGVSENDSLWLKPEARVRIW' A
#
# COMPACT_ATOMS: atom_id res chain seq x y z
N MET A 1 -21.04 10.60 -4.49
CA MET A 1 -20.07 9.49 -4.39
C MET A 1 -19.50 9.21 -5.76
N ALA A 2 -18.24 8.76 -5.86
CA ALA A 2 -17.69 8.36 -7.15
C ALA A 2 -18.47 7.15 -7.71
N PRO A 3 -18.68 7.04 -9.04
CA PRO A 3 -19.41 5.92 -9.63
C PRO A 3 -18.66 4.60 -9.41
N VAL A 4 -19.39 3.49 -9.36
CA VAL A 4 -18.80 2.14 -9.47
C VAL A 4 -18.44 1.89 -10.93
N ILE A 5 -17.22 1.41 -11.18
CA ILE A 5 -16.68 1.14 -12.53
C ILE A 5 -15.92 -0.17 -12.42
N ASP A 6 -16.17 -1.10 -13.36
CA ASP A 6 -15.57 -2.44 -13.38
C ASP A 6 -15.71 -3.17 -12.03
N GLU A 7 -16.89 -3.06 -11.41
CA GLU A 7 -17.23 -3.65 -10.09
C GLU A 7 -16.43 -3.07 -8.91
N LEU A 8 -15.61 -2.06 -9.12
CA LEU A 8 -14.81 -1.40 -8.08
C LEU A 8 -15.44 -0.09 -7.63
N THR A 9 -15.47 0.15 -6.32
CA THR A 9 -15.80 1.45 -5.72
C THR A 9 -14.73 2.50 -6.03
N GLY A 10 -15.05 3.78 -5.80
CA GLY A 10 -14.07 4.87 -5.97
C GLY A 10 -12.82 4.71 -5.10
N ASP A 11 -12.99 4.28 -3.85
CA ASP A 11 -11.90 4.12 -2.87
C ASP A 11 -10.99 2.95 -3.26
N GLU A 12 -11.56 1.82 -3.67
CA GLU A 12 -10.78 0.68 -4.19
C GLU A 12 -9.97 1.10 -5.42
N ARG A 13 -10.57 1.82 -6.37
CA ARG A 13 -9.86 2.32 -7.56
C ARG A 13 -8.72 3.27 -7.20
N PHE A 14 -8.88 4.10 -6.17
CA PHE A 14 -7.80 4.95 -5.68
C PHE A 14 -6.60 4.10 -5.22
N PHE A 15 -6.84 3.08 -4.40
CA PHE A 15 -5.78 2.18 -3.93
C PHE A 15 -5.17 1.33 -5.05
N TYR A 16 -5.96 0.88 -6.03
CA TYR A 16 -5.44 0.19 -7.22
C TYR A 16 -4.54 1.10 -8.07
N SER A 17 -4.90 2.38 -8.21
CA SER A 17 -4.06 3.38 -8.88
C SER A 17 -2.75 3.59 -8.14
N TRP A 18 -2.79 3.75 -6.81
CA TRP A 18 -1.60 3.82 -5.95
C TRP A 18 -0.68 2.61 -6.12
N ALA A 19 -1.24 1.40 -6.06
CA ALA A 19 -0.48 0.17 -6.26
C ALA A 19 0.14 0.08 -7.67
N SER A 20 -0.59 0.53 -8.69
CA SER A 20 -0.11 0.53 -10.07
C SER A 20 1.06 1.50 -10.28
N ALA A 21 1.08 2.64 -9.58
CA ALA A 21 2.19 3.58 -9.64
C ALA A 21 3.51 3.00 -9.10
N TRP A 22 3.44 2.03 -8.18
CA TRP A 22 4.62 1.35 -7.60
C TRP A 22 4.95 0.02 -8.27
N ARG A 23 4.24 -0.37 -9.32
CA ARG A 23 4.47 -1.63 -10.03
C ARG A 23 5.86 -1.65 -10.65
N GLY A 24 6.69 -2.59 -10.20
CA GLY A 24 8.03 -2.77 -10.74
C GLY A 24 8.66 -4.08 -10.26
N LYS A 25 9.71 -4.50 -10.97
CA LYS A 25 10.54 -5.66 -10.58
C LYS A 25 12.01 -5.28 -10.77
N VAL A 26 12.83 -5.63 -9.79
CA VAL A 26 14.26 -5.29 -9.76
C VAL A 26 15.06 -6.57 -9.64
N ARG A 27 16.22 -6.63 -10.30
CA ARG A 27 17.14 -7.77 -10.14
C ARG A 27 17.66 -7.83 -8.70
N PRO A 28 17.86 -9.02 -8.11
CA PRO A 28 18.30 -9.14 -6.71
C PRO A 28 19.58 -8.36 -6.38
N GLU A 29 20.54 -8.32 -7.30
CA GLU A 29 21.82 -7.62 -7.12
C GLU A 29 21.62 -6.10 -7.05
N GLU A 30 20.74 -5.58 -7.90
CA GLU A 30 20.39 -4.16 -7.90
C GLU A 30 19.53 -3.80 -6.69
N LEU A 31 18.61 -4.67 -6.26
CA LEU A 31 17.85 -4.47 -5.03
C LEU A 31 18.78 -4.38 -3.82
N LYS A 32 19.79 -5.25 -3.73
CA LYS A 32 20.81 -5.22 -2.68
C LYS A 32 21.60 -3.90 -2.70
N ARG A 33 21.98 -3.40 -3.88
CA ARG A 33 22.65 -2.10 -4.03
C ARG A 33 21.76 -0.94 -3.59
N ARG A 34 20.49 -0.93 -3.98
CA ARG A 34 19.53 0.14 -3.64
C ARG A 34 19.25 0.20 -2.15
N ILE A 35 19.09 -0.94 -1.47
CA ILE A 35 18.92 -0.97 -0.01
C ILE A 35 20.07 -0.22 0.69
N ALA A 36 21.28 -0.24 0.14
CA ALA A 36 22.44 0.45 0.71
C ALA A 36 22.59 1.92 0.27
N THR A 37 21.94 2.38 -0.79
CA THR A 37 22.28 3.66 -1.46
C THR A 37 21.09 4.54 -1.83
N ASP A 38 19.91 3.98 -1.99
CA ASP A 38 18.69 4.71 -2.34
C ASP A 38 17.94 5.08 -1.05
N PRO A 39 17.65 6.36 -0.78
CA PRO A 39 16.90 6.74 0.40
C PRO A 39 15.44 6.28 0.36
N HIS A 40 14.92 5.87 -0.80
CA HIS A 40 13.55 5.39 -0.93
C HIS A 40 13.43 3.92 -0.56
N SER A 41 12.37 3.57 0.17
CA SER A 41 12.01 2.18 0.38
C SER A 41 11.73 1.47 -0.96
N PRO A 42 11.97 0.15 -1.06
CA PRO A 42 11.56 -0.63 -2.21
C PRO A 42 10.07 -0.49 -2.53
N GLY A 43 9.71 -0.58 -3.82
CA GLY A 43 8.35 -0.29 -4.31
C GLY A 43 7.25 -1.07 -3.60
N GLU A 44 7.49 -2.35 -3.28
CA GLU A 44 6.54 -3.17 -2.52
C GLU A 44 6.23 -2.61 -1.11
N PHE A 45 7.23 -2.03 -0.44
CA PHE A 45 7.04 -1.40 0.87
C PHE A 45 6.40 -0.01 0.73
N ARG A 46 6.73 0.76 -0.32
CA ARG A 46 6.05 2.03 -0.62
C ARG A 46 4.56 1.82 -0.89
N CYS A 47 4.21 0.73 -1.55
CA CYS A 47 2.82 0.33 -1.74
C CYS A 47 2.18 -0.13 -0.42
N ASN A 48 2.70 -1.18 0.20
CA ASN A 48 1.99 -1.93 1.24
C ASN A 48 2.14 -1.34 2.66
N GLN A 49 3.30 -0.78 3.01
CA GLN A 49 3.50 -0.22 4.36
C GLN A 49 2.82 1.13 4.54
N VAL A 50 2.55 1.87 3.46
CA VAL A 50 1.80 3.12 3.53
C VAL A 50 0.33 2.83 3.81
N VAL A 51 -0.32 2.00 2.98
CA VAL A 51 -1.79 1.81 3.07
C VAL A 51 -2.25 1.18 4.37
N ARG A 52 -1.43 0.32 5.00
CA ARG A 52 -1.80 -0.31 6.28
C ARG A 52 -1.87 0.66 7.48
N ASN A 53 -1.40 1.90 7.31
CA ASN A 53 -1.55 2.96 8.31
C ASN A 53 -2.81 3.83 8.08
N LEU A 54 -3.55 3.61 6.98
CA LEU A 54 -4.72 4.41 6.60
C LEU A 54 -6.01 3.65 6.89
N ASP A 55 -6.92 4.23 7.66
CA ASP A 55 -8.20 3.57 7.99
C ASP A 55 -9.08 3.37 6.74
N GLU A 56 -8.93 4.25 5.75
CA GLU A 56 -9.58 4.20 4.45
C GLU A 56 -9.31 2.87 3.75
N PHE A 57 -8.09 2.32 3.88
CA PHE A 57 -7.71 1.04 3.29
C PHE A 57 -8.48 -0.12 3.96
N TYR A 58 -8.63 -0.08 5.29
CA TYR A 58 -9.40 -1.08 6.02
C TYR A 58 -10.87 -1.05 5.64
N ARG A 59 -11.45 0.15 5.46
CA ARG A 59 -12.84 0.30 5.02
C ARG A 59 -13.04 -0.14 3.57
N ALA A 60 -12.12 0.21 2.68
CA ALA A 60 -12.23 -0.09 1.25
C ALA A 60 -12.19 -1.59 0.96
N PHE A 61 -11.35 -2.36 1.67
CA PHE A 61 -11.14 -3.79 1.39
C PHE A 61 -11.62 -4.73 2.52
N GLY A 62 -12.26 -4.20 3.56
CA GLY A 62 -12.74 -5.01 4.69
C GLY A 62 -11.63 -5.71 5.47
N VAL A 63 -10.44 -5.08 5.58
CA VAL A 63 -9.25 -5.68 6.20
C VAL A 63 -9.48 -5.94 7.69
N SER A 64 -9.22 -7.17 8.11
CA SER A 64 -9.43 -7.70 9.45
C SER A 64 -8.13 -8.24 10.05
N GLU A 65 -8.13 -8.62 11.32
CA GLU A 65 -6.96 -9.19 12.01
C GLU A 65 -6.41 -10.49 11.39
N ASN A 66 -7.19 -11.13 10.51
CA ASN A 66 -6.78 -12.33 9.79
C ASN A 66 -5.99 -12.03 8.51
N ASP A 67 -5.87 -10.76 8.11
CA ASP A 67 -5.24 -10.35 6.87
C ASP A 67 -3.78 -9.91 7.08
N SER A 68 -2.89 -10.28 6.16
CA SER A 68 -1.44 -10.03 6.27
C SER A 68 -1.04 -8.57 6.42
N LEU A 69 -1.85 -7.64 5.87
CA LEU A 69 -1.58 -6.21 5.95
C LEU A 69 -2.20 -5.54 7.17
N TRP A 70 -2.97 -6.26 7.98
CA TRP A 70 -3.59 -5.70 9.16
C TRP A 70 -2.55 -5.20 10.18
N LEU A 71 -2.88 -4.09 10.81
CA LEU A 71 -2.13 -3.50 11.91
C LEU A 71 -3.14 -3.03 12.96
N LYS A 72 -2.83 -3.33 14.23
CA LYS A 72 -3.62 -2.84 15.37
C LYS A 72 -3.79 -1.33 15.26
N PRO A 73 -5.00 -0.77 15.52
CA PRO A 73 -5.24 0.67 15.41
C PRO A 73 -4.19 1.52 16.13
N GLU A 74 -3.73 1.08 17.31
CA GLU A 74 -2.75 1.79 18.15
C GLU A 74 -1.32 1.74 17.60
N ALA A 75 -1.04 0.80 16.70
CA ALA A 75 0.26 0.67 16.03
C ALA A 75 0.29 1.39 14.67
N ARG A 76 -0.84 1.96 14.21
CA ARG A 76 -0.90 2.73 12.97
C ARG A 76 -0.29 4.12 13.20
N VAL A 77 0.68 4.47 12.35
CA VAL A 77 1.37 5.74 12.42
C VAL A 77 0.55 6.84 11.76
N ARG A 78 0.39 7.97 12.45
CA ARG A 78 -0.15 9.23 11.92
C ARG A 78 0.81 10.35 12.24
N ILE A 79 1.11 11.17 11.24
CA ILE A 79 2.09 12.26 11.36
C ILE A 79 1.42 13.62 11.13
N TRP A 80 0.57 13.72 10.12
CA TRP A 80 -0.14 14.94 9.71
C TRP A 80 -1.61 14.87 10.11
#